data_AF-A0A258E1F3-F1
#
_entry.id   AF-A0A258E1F3-F1
#
_cell.length_a   1.000
_cell.length_b   1.000
_cell.length_c   1.000
_cell.angle_alpha   90.00
_cell.angle_beta   90.00
_cell.angle_gamma   90.00
#
_symmetry.space_group_name_H-M   'P 1'
#
loop_
_entity.id
_entity.type
_entity.pdbx_description
1 polymer ?
#
loop_
_entity_poly.entity_id
_entity_poly.type
_entity_poly.pdbx_seq_one_letter_code
_entity_poly.pdbx_strand_id
1 'polypeptide(L)'
;MDERLGQFFASAAPARAERREGGYPRGRGQGGGAGRGGRGGFPQPAPWSVGPLRASSQLTRTKIMARGRGEDTREAFILLALASHPTLILRCADEIADLSLDGPAAERFRQALLDAAMEGVLDEEALATRLQQPRVQEAQVQLMAVTGPAERLKLAQAADPESVFDSIRQAIVLHHRARTLHSELKAAERALADEATEANFAWIKDVKARLETIEGTEAMSED
;
A
#
# COMPACT_ATOMS: atom_id res chain seq x y z
N MET A 1 -13.39 37.21 -24.63
CA MET A 1 -13.21 35.75 -24.83
C MET A 1 -13.08 35.12 -23.46
N ASP A 2 -14.19 35.00 -22.72
CA ASP A 2 -14.17 34.43 -21.37
C ASP A 2 -15.57 33.91 -20.97
N GLU A 3 -16.17 33.10 -21.85
CA GLU A 3 -17.50 32.50 -21.64
C GLU A 3 -17.50 30.96 -21.76
N ARG A 4 -16.33 30.31 -21.70
CA ARG A 4 -16.22 28.85 -21.86
C ARG A 4 -15.69 28.08 -20.64
N LEU A 5 -15.44 28.74 -19.51
CA LEU A 5 -14.97 28.06 -18.28
C LEU A 5 -16.09 27.79 -17.25
N GLY A 6 -17.33 28.21 -17.50
CA GLY A 6 -18.45 28.03 -16.56
C GLY A 6 -19.29 26.76 -16.73
N GLN A 7 -19.02 25.91 -17.73
CA GLN A 7 -19.90 24.78 -18.09
C GLN A 7 -19.40 23.38 -17.69
N PHE A 8 -18.25 23.26 -17.02
CA PHE A 8 -17.69 21.94 -16.64
C PHE A 8 -17.86 21.56 -15.16
N PHE A 9 -18.47 22.41 -14.33
CA PHE A 9 -18.65 22.14 -12.88
C PHE A 9 -20.10 22.03 -12.42
N ALA A 10 -21.05 21.80 -13.34
CA ALA A 10 -22.47 21.67 -13.03
C ALA A 10 -23.00 20.26 -13.34
N SER A 11 -22.58 19.24 -12.61
CA SER A 11 -23.45 18.10 -12.30
C SER A 11 -23.01 17.38 -11.02
N ALA A 12 -24.00 16.85 -10.29
CA ALA A 12 -23.90 16.06 -9.06
C ALA A 12 -23.91 16.83 -7.71
N ALA A 13 -25.00 17.55 -7.45
CA ALA A 13 -25.50 17.75 -6.09
C ALA A 13 -26.90 17.10 -5.96
N PRO A 14 -27.12 16.10 -5.09
CA PRO A 14 -28.47 15.65 -4.79
C PRO A 14 -29.17 16.64 -3.84
N ALA A 15 -30.38 17.03 -4.24
CA ALA A 15 -31.24 17.99 -3.57
C ALA A 15 -31.70 17.50 -2.18
N ARG A 16 -31.47 18.34 -1.16
CA ARG A 16 -32.08 18.26 0.16
C ARG A 16 -33.38 19.07 0.14
N ALA A 17 -34.52 18.40 0.19
CA ALA A 17 -35.82 19.04 0.36
C ALA A 17 -36.27 18.92 1.83
N GLU A 18 -36.38 20.06 2.51
CA GLU A 18 -37.03 20.18 3.82
C GLU A 18 -38.31 21.03 3.70
N ARG A 19 -39.40 20.46 4.24
CA ARG A 19 -40.56 21.08 4.95
C ARG A 19 -41.65 21.87 4.21
N ARG A 20 -42.90 21.42 4.42
CA ARG A 20 -44.01 22.10 5.17
C ARG A 20 -45.25 21.18 5.16
N GLU A 21 -45.78 20.73 6.30
CA GLU A 21 -46.77 21.37 7.19
C GLU A 21 -48.21 21.43 6.63
N GLY A 22 -49.16 20.76 7.32
CA GLY A 22 -50.58 21.14 7.33
C GLY A 22 -51.63 20.02 7.15
N GLY A 23 -52.47 19.80 8.18
CA GLY A 23 -53.92 19.58 8.01
C GLY A 23 -54.52 18.17 8.18
N TYR A 24 -55.20 17.93 9.30
CA TYR A 24 -56.27 16.91 9.52
C TYR A 24 -57.60 17.36 8.85
N PRO A 25 -58.60 16.49 8.52
CA PRO A 25 -59.32 15.66 9.51
C PRO A 25 -60.03 14.34 9.07
N ARG A 26 -60.35 13.53 10.11
CA ARG A 26 -61.46 12.58 10.36
C ARG A 26 -62.00 11.65 9.24
N GLY A 27 -62.01 10.35 9.58
CA GLY A 27 -62.94 9.34 9.06
C GLY A 27 -63.16 8.23 10.09
N ARG A 28 -64.42 7.80 10.27
CA ARG A 28 -65.00 7.00 11.37
C ARG A 28 -65.47 5.64 10.83
N GLY A 29 -65.36 4.58 11.64
CA GLY A 29 -66.07 3.28 11.48
C GLY A 29 -65.20 2.13 12.01
N GLN A 30 -65.40 1.57 13.20
CA GLN A 30 -66.50 0.73 13.74
C GLN A 30 -66.50 -0.73 13.25
N GLY A 31 -66.44 -1.66 14.22
CA GLY A 31 -66.55 -3.12 14.09
C GLY A 31 -65.24 -3.80 14.53
N GLY A 32 -65.12 -4.54 15.63
CA GLY A 32 -66.06 -5.40 16.32
C GLY A 32 -65.67 -6.86 16.05
N GLY A 33 -65.07 -7.56 17.02
CA GLY A 33 -64.75 -8.98 16.88
C GLY A 33 -63.82 -9.53 17.97
N ALA A 34 -64.39 -10.35 18.86
CA ALA A 34 -63.71 -11.07 19.93
C ALA A 34 -62.72 -12.12 19.40
N GLY A 35 -61.62 -12.33 20.12
CA GLY A 35 -60.63 -13.35 19.79
C GLY A 35 -59.70 -13.66 20.97
N ARG A 36 -59.76 -14.91 21.41
CA ARG A 36 -59.20 -15.53 22.62
C ARG A 36 -57.76 -15.99 22.42
N GLY A 37 -56.96 -15.99 23.51
CA GLY A 37 -55.68 -16.72 23.64
C GLY A 37 -54.46 -15.88 23.22
N GLY A 38 -53.30 -15.92 23.87
CA GLY A 38 -52.73 -16.87 24.80
C GLY A 38 -51.27 -17.10 24.40
N ARG A 39 -50.33 -16.67 25.26
CA ARG A 39 -48.89 -17.05 25.34
C ARG A 39 -48.00 -16.99 24.08
N GLY A 40 -46.90 -16.24 24.20
CA GLY A 40 -45.64 -16.57 23.51
C GLY A 40 -44.93 -15.39 22.83
N GLY A 41 -44.52 -14.37 23.60
CA GLY A 41 -43.67 -13.29 23.07
C GLY A 41 -42.19 -13.68 23.16
N PHE A 42 -41.55 -13.90 22.01
CA PHE A 42 -40.09 -13.87 21.89
C PHE A 42 -39.62 -12.40 22.01
N PRO A 43 -38.61 -12.06 22.83
CA PRO A 43 -38.10 -10.71 22.87
C PRO A 43 -37.26 -10.43 21.63
N GLN A 44 -37.68 -9.47 20.79
CA GLN A 44 -36.79 -8.80 19.84
C GLN A 44 -35.83 -7.87 20.62
N PRO A 45 -34.51 -7.93 20.41
CA PRO A 45 -33.59 -6.96 20.97
C PRO A 45 -33.63 -5.63 20.19
N ALA A 46 -33.67 -4.53 20.95
CA ALA A 46 -33.75 -3.16 20.46
C ALA A 46 -32.46 -2.69 19.73
N PRO A 47 -32.53 -1.66 18.85
CA PRO A 47 -31.50 -1.38 17.84
C PRO A 47 -30.25 -0.63 18.31
N TRP A 48 -29.99 -0.47 19.61
CA TRP A 48 -28.90 0.39 20.09
C TRP A 48 -28.08 -0.24 21.21
N SER A 49 -27.43 -1.36 20.90
CA SER A 49 -26.38 -1.94 21.75
C SER A 49 -25.02 -1.71 21.10
N VAL A 50 -24.45 -0.53 21.33
CA VAL A 50 -23.03 -0.22 21.06
C VAL A 50 -22.17 -0.91 22.11
N GLY A 51 -21.84 -2.19 21.86
CA GLY A 51 -20.74 -2.86 22.54
C GLY A 51 -19.39 -2.35 22.02
N PRO A 52 -18.30 -2.40 22.81
CA PRO A 52 -16.99 -2.00 22.33
C PRO A 52 -16.62 -2.85 21.11
N LEU A 53 -16.39 -2.18 19.99
CA LEU A 53 -15.97 -2.78 18.74
C LEU A 53 -14.70 -3.61 19.01
N ARG A 54 -14.86 -4.93 19.13
CA ARG A 54 -13.74 -5.86 19.00
C ARG A 54 -13.19 -5.64 17.59
N ALA A 55 -12.06 -4.93 17.51
CA ALA A 55 -11.31 -4.81 16.28
C ALA A 55 -11.10 -6.22 15.72
N SER A 56 -11.66 -6.48 14.53
CA SER A 56 -11.41 -7.72 13.81
C SER A 56 -9.90 -7.89 13.68
N SER A 57 -9.40 -9.10 13.95
CA SER A 57 -7.99 -9.48 13.81
C SER A 57 -7.43 -9.26 12.38
N GLN A 58 -8.29 -8.91 11.43
CA GLN A 58 -7.93 -8.49 10.08
C GLN A 58 -7.48 -7.03 9.98
N LEU A 59 -7.90 -6.15 10.90
CA LEU A 59 -7.46 -4.74 10.96
C LEU A 59 -6.12 -4.58 11.70
N THR A 60 -5.75 -5.50 12.59
CA THR A 60 -4.40 -5.55 13.18
C THR A 60 -3.31 -5.98 12.18
N ARG A 61 -3.69 -6.28 10.93
CA ARG A 61 -2.77 -6.51 9.81
C ARG A 61 -2.53 -5.26 8.98
N THR A 62 -2.87 -4.06 9.47
CA THR A 62 -2.25 -2.84 8.94
C THR A 62 -0.75 -2.90 9.26
N LYS A 63 -0.01 -3.44 8.28
CA LYS A 63 1.45 -3.32 8.05
C LYS A 63 1.95 -1.86 8.19
N ILE A 64 1.05 -0.88 8.33
CA ILE A 64 1.31 0.55 8.50
C ILE A 64 2.10 0.87 9.78
N MET A 65 1.91 0.14 10.90
CA MET A 65 2.59 0.44 12.18
C MET A 65 3.81 -0.44 12.49
N ALA A 66 4.12 -1.44 11.66
CA ALA A 66 5.31 -2.30 11.83
C ALA A 66 6.43 -1.99 10.81
N ARG A 67 6.36 -0.85 10.11
CA ARG A 67 7.37 -0.41 9.13
C ARG A 67 8.67 0.11 9.73
N GLY A 68 8.82 0.08 11.05
CA GLY A 68 10.09 0.34 11.71
C GLY A 68 10.84 -0.96 11.96
N ARG A 69 11.76 -1.33 11.06
CA ARG A 69 12.69 -2.49 11.12
C ARG A 69 12.19 -3.83 10.55
N GLY A 70 11.64 -3.81 9.33
CA GLY A 70 11.48 -5.01 8.51
C GLY A 70 12.08 -4.78 7.13
N GLU A 71 12.38 -5.87 6.40
CA GLU A 71 12.77 -5.78 4.99
C GLU A 71 11.56 -5.31 4.15
N ASP A 72 11.81 -4.44 3.15
CA ASP A 72 10.78 -3.98 2.22
C ASP A 72 10.66 -4.95 1.03
N THR A 73 9.42 -5.22 0.59
CA THR A 73 9.14 -6.18 -0.49
C THR A 73 9.73 -5.73 -1.83
N ARG A 74 9.73 -4.43 -2.16
CA ARG A 74 10.36 -3.92 -3.39
C ARG A 74 11.88 -4.04 -3.31
N GLU A 75 12.47 -3.64 -2.19
CA GLU A 75 13.91 -3.76 -1.97
C GLU A 75 14.37 -5.22 -2.15
N ALA A 76 13.64 -6.16 -1.53
CA ALA A 76 13.88 -7.58 -1.67
C ALA A 76 13.75 -8.06 -3.12
N PHE A 77 12.69 -7.68 -3.83
CA PHE A 77 12.50 -8.06 -5.23
C PHE A 77 13.64 -7.56 -6.12
N ILE A 78 13.98 -6.26 -6.04
CA ILE A 78 15.05 -5.65 -6.84
C ILE A 78 16.35 -6.45 -6.66
N LEU A 79 16.75 -6.66 -5.41
CA LEU A 79 18.02 -7.30 -5.07
C LEU A 79 18.05 -8.79 -5.45
N LEU A 80 16.99 -9.54 -5.14
CA LEU A 80 16.92 -10.96 -5.48
C LEU A 80 16.84 -11.19 -6.99
N ALA A 81 16.12 -10.34 -7.72
CA ALA A 81 16.02 -10.45 -9.18
C ALA A 81 17.39 -10.25 -9.84
N LEU A 82 18.17 -9.29 -9.35
CA LEU A 82 19.54 -9.05 -9.81
C LEU A 82 20.49 -10.22 -9.49
N ALA A 83 20.36 -10.83 -8.31
CA ALA A 83 21.14 -12.03 -7.97
C ALA A 83 20.77 -13.25 -8.83
N SER A 84 19.48 -13.40 -9.17
CA SER A 84 18.99 -14.47 -10.05
C SER A 84 19.38 -14.25 -11.51
N HIS A 85 19.55 -13.00 -11.93
CA HIS A 85 19.89 -12.59 -13.30
C HIS A 85 21.13 -11.68 -13.30
N PRO A 86 22.34 -12.23 -13.04
CA PRO A 86 23.53 -11.42 -12.79
C PRO A 86 23.90 -10.46 -13.92
N THR A 87 23.61 -10.83 -15.17
CA THR A 87 23.87 -9.98 -16.35
C THR A 87 23.17 -8.62 -16.29
N LEU A 88 22.10 -8.49 -15.50
CA LEU A 88 21.37 -7.23 -15.30
C LEU A 88 22.04 -6.31 -14.26
N ILE A 89 22.95 -6.82 -13.42
CA ILE A 89 23.62 -6.03 -12.37
C ILE A 89 24.34 -4.82 -12.98
N LEU A 90 25.09 -5.02 -14.07
CA LEU A 90 25.83 -3.94 -14.73
C LEU A 90 24.92 -2.87 -15.33
N ARG A 91 23.70 -3.22 -15.74
CA ARG A 91 22.73 -2.27 -16.29
C ARG A 91 22.13 -1.34 -15.23
N CYS A 92 22.18 -1.75 -13.96
CA CYS A 92 21.58 -1.05 -12.84
C CYS A 92 22.59 -0.68 -11.75
N ALA A 93 23.91 -0.82 -11.98
CA ALA A 93 24.92 -0.71 -10.93
C ALA A 93 24.87 0.64 -10.18
N ASP A 94 24.81 1.75 -10.93
CA ASP A 94 24.71 3.10 -10.36
C ASP A 94 23.38 3.28 -9.61
N GLU A 95 22.28 2.83 -10.21
CA GLU A 95 20.92 2.93 -9.65
C GLU A 95 20.82 2.14 -8.33
N ILE A 96 21.48 0.99 -8.23
CA ILE A 96 21.55 0.15 -7.02
C ILE A 96 22.44 0.80 -5.96
N ALA A 97 23.58 1.37 -6.35
CA ALA A 97 24.49 2.05 -5.43
C ALA A 97 23.81 3.24 -4.74
N ASP A 98 23.02 4.01 -5.48
CA ASP A 98 22.26 5.16 -4.98
C ASP A 98 20.94 4.79 -4.29
N LEU A 99 20.51 3.52 -4.42
CA LEU A 99 19.26 3.04 -3.85
C LEU A 99 19.29 3.14 -2.32
N SER A 100 18.47 4.01 -1.75
CA SER A 100 18.35 4.12 -0.29
C SER A 100 17.55 2.94 0.26
N LEU A 101 18.24 2.01 0.91
CA LEU A 101 17.66 0.81 1.52
C LEU A 101 17.38 1.03 3.01
N ASP A 102 16.20 0.64 3.47
CA ASP A 102 15.83 0.74 4.90
C ASP A 102 16.17 -0.56 5.66
N GLY A 103 16.23 -1.71 4.96
CA GLY A 103 16.47 -3.05 5.53
C GLY A 103 17.95 -3.42 5.72
N PRO A 104 18.38 -3.94 6.89
CA PRO A 104 19.77 -4.37 7.08
C PRO A 104 20.14 -5.64 6.31
N ALA A 105 19.20 -6.50 5.93
CA ALA A 105 19.48 -7.61 5.00
C ALA A 105 19.64 -7.09 3.58
N ALA A 106 18.75 -6.20 3.14
CA ALA A 106 18.85 -5.55 1.84
C ALA A 106 20.21 -4.87 1.65
N GLU A 107 20.66 -4.09 2.64
CA GLU A 107 21.96 -3.41 2.60
C GLU A 107 23.15 -4.38 2.47
N ARG A 108 23.16 -5.45 3.27
CA ARG A 108 24.19 -6.50 3.19
C ARG A 108 24.20 -7.18 1.83
N PHE A 109 23.02 -7.44 1.28
CA PHE A 109 22.87 -8.13 0.01
C PHE A 109 23.29 -7.21 -1.15
N ARG A 110 22.93 -5.92 -1.11
CA ARG A 110 23.41 -4.89 -2.04
C ARG A 110 24.92 -4.87 -2.11
N GLN A 111 25.60 -4.83 -0.97
CA GLN A 111 27.07 -4.80 -0.94
C GLN A 111 27.68 -6.03 -1.63
N ALA A 112 27.09 -7.22 -1.42
CA ALA A 112 27.56 -8.44 -2.06
C ALA A 112 27.42 -8.40 -3.60
N LEU A 113 26.36 -7.78 -4.12
CA LEU A 113 26.16 -7.58 -5.56
C LEU A 113 27.16 -6.58 -6.14
N LEU A 114 27.32 -5.41 -5.50
CA LEU A 114 28.20 -4.35 -6.00
C LEU A 114 29.68 -4.74 -5.92
N ASP A 115 30.09 -5.47 -4.88
CA ASP A 115 31.45 -5.96 -4.75
C ASP A 115 31.84 -6.97 -5.84
N ALA A 116 30.87 -7.61 -6.50
CA ALA A 116 31.11 -8.51 -7.63
C ALA A 116 31.09 -7.78 -8.99
N ALA A 117 30.58 -6.54 -9.01
CA ALA A 117 30.45 -5.70 -10.19
C ALA A 117 31.43 -4.51 -10.14
N MET A 118 32.69 -4.77 -9.79
CA MET A 118 33.72 -3.73 -9.71
C MET A 118 34.21 -3.29 -11.09
N GLU A 119 34.49 -2.00 -11.23
CA GLU A 119 35.08 -1.41 -12.45
C GLU A 119 34.27 -1.69 -13.74
N GLY A 120 32.95 -1.87 -13.62
CA GLY A 120 32.05 -2.13 -14.75
C GLY A 120 32.16 -3.55 -15.33
N VAL A 121 32.85 -4.46 -14.63
CA VAL A 121 32.95 -5.87 -15.00
C VAL A 121 32.28 -6.70 -13.92
N LEU A 122 31.45 -7.66 -14.35
CA LEU A 122 30.84 -8.63 -13.46
C LEU A 122 31.69 -9.90 -13.43
N ASP A 123 32.14 -10.28 -12.23
CA ASP A 123 32.74 -11.58 -11.97
C ASP A 123 31.68 -12.53 -11.39
N GLU A 124 31.13 -13.39 -12.24
CA GLU A 124 30.07 -14.35 -11.86
C GLU A 124 30.56 -15.38 -10.83
N GLU A 125 31.83 -15.78 -10.88
CA GLU A 125 32.41 -16.73 -9.91
C GLU A 125 32.58 -16.07 -8.54
N ALA A 126 33.06 -14.82 -8.53
CA ALA A 126 33.14 -14.03 -7.30
C ALA A 126 31.75 -13.74 -6.73
N LEU A 127 30.76 -13.43 -7.57
CA LEU A 127 29.37 -13.27 -7.15
C LEU A 127 28.84 -14.56 -6.50
N ALA A 128 28.98 -15.70 -7.17
CA ALA A 128 28.53 -16.98 -6.66
C ALA A 128 29.19 -17.28 -5.30
N THR A 129 30.51 -17.06 -5.18
CA THR A 129 31.25 -17.25 -3.93
C THR A 129 30.75 -16.35 -2.80
N ARG A 130 30.46 -15.07 -3.11
CA ARG A 130 29.90 -14.10 -2.14
C ARG A 130 28.50 -14.49 -1.68
N LEU A 131 27.64 -14.92 -2.60
CA LEU A 131 26.29 -15.39 -2.27
C LEU A 131 26.30 -16.63 -1.36
N GLN A 132 27.37 -17.43 -1.36
CA GLN A 132 27.54 -18.56 -0.44
C GLN A 132 28.02 -18.17 0.97
N GLN A 133 28.38 -16.90 1.21
CA GLN A 133 28.81 -16.48 2.54
C GLN A 133 27.63 -16.57 3.53
N PRO A 134 27.81 -17.11 4.75
CA PRO A 134 26.70 -17.34 5.68
C PRO A 134 25.85 -16.10 5.97
N ARG A 135 26.49 -14.93 6.11
CA ARG A 135 25.79 -13.66 6.36
C ARG A 135 24.95 -13.18 5.19
N VAL A 136 25.35 -13.51 3.95
CA VAL A 136 24.64 -13.14 2.73
C VAL A 136 23.49 -14.13 2.49
N GLN A 137 23.69 -15.41 2.77
CA GLN A 137 22.61 -16.41 2.74
C GLN A 137 21.52 -16.10 3.77
N GLU A 138 21.90 -15.72 5.00
CA GLU A 138 20.95 -15.27 6.02
C GLU A 138 20.15 -14.04 5.54
N ALA A 139 20.82 -13.10 4.87
CA ALA A 139 20.15 -11.94 4.29
C ALA A 139 19.20 -12.37 3.16
N GLN A 140 19.62 -13.26 2.27
CA GLN A 140 18.80 -13.80 1.19
C GLN A 140 17.52 -14.46 1.72
N VAL A 141 17.62 -15.24 2.81
CA VAL A 141 16.46 -15.86 3.46
C VAL A 141 15.49 -14.80 3.99
N GLN A 142 15.99 -13.73 4.60
CA GLN A 142 15.17 -12.62 5.11
C GLN A 142 14.45 -11.89 3.98
N LEU A 143 15.15 -11.60 2.88
CA LEU A 143 14.56 -10.98 1.68
C LEU A 143 13.51 -11.90 1.02
N MET A 144 13.80 -13.19 0.90
CA MET A 144 12.87 -14.18 0.33
C MET A 144 11.59 -14.29 1.17
N ALA A 145 11.68 -14.12 2.49
CA ALA A 145 10.53 -14.20 3.40
C ALA A 145 9.50 -13.08 3.16
N VAL A 146 9.92 -11.91 2.67
CA VAL A 146 9.03 -10.78 2.33
C VAL A 146 8.66 -10.71 0.85
N THR A 147 9.25 -11.57 0.01
CA THR A 147 9.00 -11.64 -1.43
C THR A 147 7.76 -12.46 -1.72
N GLY A 148 6.79 -11.88 -2.45
CA GLY A 148 5.53 -12.51 -2.81
C GLY A 148 5.64 -13.59 -3.90
N PRO A 149 4.58 -14.38 -4.13
CA PRO A 149 4.59 -15.46 -5.12
C PRO A 149 4.81 -14.98 -6.56
N ALA A 150 4.20 -13.86 -6.95
CA ALA A 150 4.32 -13.32 -8.30
C ALA A 150 5.75 -12.86 -8.61
N GLU A 151 6.39 -12.17 -7.65
CA GLU A 151 7.78 -11.74 -7.75
C GLU A 151 8.72 -12.94 -7.85
N ARG A 152 8.46 -14.02 -7.09
CA ARG A 152 9.27 -15.25 -7.15
C ARG A 152 9.28 -15.90 -8.53
N LEU A 153 8.23 -15.74 -9.34
CA LEU A 153 8.23 -16.23 -10.72
C LEU A 153 9.28 -15.51 -11.58
N LYS A 154 9.50 -14.21 -11.33
CA LYS A 154 10.54 -13.41 -12.02
C LYS A 154 11.96 -13.78 -11.56
N LEU A 155 12.11 -14.39 -10.39
CA LEU A 155 13.40 -14.88 -9.88
C LEU A 155 13.85 -16.19 -10.52
N ALA A 156 12.96 -16.89 -11.24
CA ALA A 156 13.32 -18.11 -11.94
C ALA A 156 14.30 -17.82 -13.08
N GLN A 157 15.34 -18.65 -13.24
CA GLN A 157 16.33 -18.49 -14.32
C GLN A 157 15.71 -18.61 -15.73
N ALA A 158 14.55 -19.25 -15.87
CA ALA A 158 13.82 -19.36 -17.13
C ALA A 158 12.99 -18.12 -17.47
N ALA A 159 12.90 -17.13 -16.57
CA ALA A 159 12.20 -15.88 -16.84
C ALA A 159 12.93 -15.08 -17.92
N ASP A 160 12.17 -14.40 -18.78
CA ASP A 160 12.72 -13.53 -19.82
C ASP A 160 13.50 -12.35 -19.20
N PRO A 161 14.81 -12.21 -19.49
CA PRO A 161 15.66 -11.18 -18.87
C PRO A 161 15.19 -9.74 -19.12
N GLU A 162 14.63 -9.42 -20.30
CA GLU A 162 14.13 -8.06 -20.56
C GLU A 162 12.86 -7.78 -19.76
N SER A 163 11.93 -8.73 -19.70
CA SER A 163 10.75 -8.59 -18.84
C SER A 163 11.10 -8.46 -17.35
N VAL A 164 12.14 -9.15 -16.89
CA VAL A 164 12.67 -9.00 -15.52
C VAL A 164 13.27 -7.61 -15.34
N PHE A 165 14.08 -7.14 -16.29
CA PHE A 165 14.69 -5.81 -16.26
C PHE A 165 13.64 -4.69 -16.20
N ASP A 166 12.58 -4.75 -17.01
CA ASP A 166 11.48 -3.79 -16.97
C ASP A 166 10.80 -3.77 -15.59
N SER A 167 10.62 -4.96 -14.99
CA SER A 167 10.05 -5.10 -13.66
C SER A 167 10.96 -4.49 -12.58
N ILE A 168 12.28 -4.68 -12.69
CA ILE A 168 13.29 -4.06 -11.80
C ILE A 168 13.23 -2.54 -11.92
N ARG A 169 13.25 -1.98 -13.15
CA ARG A 169 13.16 -0.53 -13.36
C ARG A 169 11.87 0.05 -12.76
N GLN A 170 10.75 -0.62 -12.98
CA GLN A 170 9.47 -0.21 -12.41
C GLN A 170 9.53 -0.22 -10.88
N ALA A 171 10.09 -1.25 -10.27
CA ALA A 171 10.24 -1.34 -8.81
C ALA A 171 11.14 -0.21 -8.26
N ILE A 172 12.26 0.11 -8.92
CA ILE A 172 13.14 1.23 -8.55
C ILE A 172 12.38 2.56 -8.60
N VAL A 173 11.62 2.82 -9.67
CA VAL A 173 10.82 4.05 -9.81
C VAL A 173 9.77 4.15 -8.70
N LEU A 174 9.05 3.07 -8.41
CA LEU A 174 8.06 3.04 -7.34
C LEU A 174 8.69 3.28 -5.97
N HIS A 175 9.87 2.70 -5.72
CA HIS A 175 10.63 2.92 -4.49
C HIS A 175 10.98 4.39 -4.28
N HIS A 176 11.58 5.05 -5.27
CA HIS A 176 11.92 6.47 -5.18
C HIS A 176 10.69 7.35 -4.98
N ARG A 177 9.59 7.03 -5.67
CA ARG A 177 8.33 7.76 -5.54
C ARG A 177 7.74 7.61 -4.13
N ALA A 178 7.72 6.40 -3.58
CA ALA A 178 7.25 6.15 -2.22
C ALA A 178 8.08 6.93 -1.19
N ARG A 179 9.41 6.94 -1.33
CA ARG A 179 10.30 7.71 -0.45
C ARG A 179 10.06 9.21 -0.53
N THR A 180 9.90 9.74 -1.75
CA THR A 180 9.57 11.15 -1.96
C THR A 180 8.27 11.51 -1.24
N LEU A 181 7.23 10.71 -1.40
CA LEU A 181 5.95 10.92 -0.72
C LEU A 181 6.04 10.77 0.79
N HIS A 182 6.84 9.86 1.33
CA HIS A 182 7.08 9.79 2.77
C HIS A 182 7.78 11.06 3.31
N SER A 183 8.72 11.62 2.54
CA SER A 183 9.35 12.89 2.90
C SER A 183 8.37 14.07 2.84
N GLU A 184 7.49 14.11 1.82
CA GLU A 184 6.41 15.08 1.71
C GLU A 184 5.42 14.96 2.88
N LEU A 185 5.05 13.73 3.26
CA LEU A 185 4.17 13.47 4.38
C LEU A 185 4.76 14.03 5.68
N LYS A 186 6.04 13.77 5.93
CA LYS A 186 6.74 14.30 7.10
C LYS A 186 6.81 15.83 7.11
N ALA A 187 6.99 16.45 5.94
CA ALA A 187 6.95 17.90 5.81
C ALA A 187 5.54 18.46 6.09
N ALA A 188 4.50 17.80 5.59
CA ALA A 188 3.11 18.17 5.82
C ALA A 188 2.70 18.02 7.29
N GLU A 189 3.13 16.93 7.95
CA GLU A 189 2.91 16.72 9.39
C GLU A 189 3.59 17.80 10.23
N ARG A 190 4.81 18.21 9.86
CA ARG A 190 5.50 19.31 10.52
C ARG A 190 4.76 20.64 10.34
N ALA A 191 4.33 20.95 9.12
CA ALA A 191 3.56 22.15 8.84
C ALA A 191 2.25 22.20 9.62
N LEU A 192 1.55 21.06 9.79
CA LEU A 192 0.35 20.98 10.61
C LEU A 192 0.64 21.19 12.11
N ALA A 193 1.77 20.67 12.60
CA ALA A 193 2.18 20.87 13.99
C ALA A 193 2.55 22.34 14.28
N ASP A 194 3.15 23.03 13.30
CA ASP A 194 3.48 24.45 13.39
C ASP A 194 2.22 25.32 13.25
N GLU A 195 1.33 25.01 12.30
CA GLU A 195 0.07 25.72 12.07
C GLU A 195 -1.09 24.77 11.75
N ALA A 196 -2.06 24.68 12.66
CA ALA A 196 -3.22 23.80 12.53
C ALA A 196 -4.29 24.37 11.57
N THR A 197 -4.01 24.36 10.27
CA THR A 197 -4.91 24.85 9.21
C THR A 197 -5.60 23.71 8.46
N GLU A 198 -6.78 23.99 7.87
CA GLU A 198 -7.47 23.04 6.99
C GLU A 198 -6.63 22.71 5.74
N ALA A 199 -5.85 23.67 5.24
CA ALA A 199 -4.95 23.46 4.11
C ALA A 199 -3.88 22.41 4.41
N ASN A 200 -3.24 22.49 5.58
CA ASN A 200 -2.23 21.50 6.00
C ASN A 200 -2.86 20.12 6.22
N PHE A 201 -4.10 20.06 6.72
CA PHE A 201 -4.83 18.81 6.87
C PHE A 201 -5.20 18.18 5.51
N ALA A 202 -5.65 18.99 4.55
CA ALA A 202 -5.93 18.55 3.18
C ALA A 202 -4.67 18.01 2.48
N TRP A 203 -3.51 18.65 2.68
CA TRP A 203 -2.24 18.19 2.11
C TRP A 203 -1.85 16.80 2.64
N ILE A 204 -1.95 16.54 3.95
CA ILE A 204 -1.66 15.20 4.52
C ILE A 204 -2.57 14.13 3.92
N LYS A 205 -3.87 14.42 3.78
CA LYS A 205 -4.84 13.48 3.18
C LYS A 205 -4.46 13.13 1.74
N ASP A 206 -4.11 14.14 0.96
CA ASP A 206 -3.71 13.96 -0.44
C ASP A 206 -2.43 13.12 -0.58
N VAL A 207 -1.39 13.40 0.22
CA VAL A 207 -0.16 12.59 0.22
C VAL A 207 -0.43 11.13 0.63
N LYS A 208 -1.29 10.91 1.64
CA LYS A 208 -1.69 9.56 2.05
C LYS A 208 -2.44 8.81 0.95
N ALA A 209 -3.38 9.45 0.25
CA ALA A 209 -4.09 8.84 -0.87
C ALA A 209 -3.13 8.46 -2.02
N ARG A 210 -2.13 9.31 -2.30
CA ARG A 210 -1.08 9.02 -3.28
C ARG A 210 -0.21 7.82 -2.88
N LEU A 211 0.11 7.68 -1.58
CA LEU A 211 0.84 6.51 -1.06
C LEU A 211 0.02 5.23 -1.18
N GLU A 212 -1.25 5.25 -0.80
CA GLU A 212 -2.17 4.11 -0.91
C GLU A 212 -2.30 3.63 -2.36
N THR A 213 -2.26 4.53 -3.34
CA THR A 213 -2.31 4.18 -4.76
C THR A 213 -1.06 3.39 -5.21
N ILE A 214 0.12 3.77 -4.70
CA ILE A 214 1.38 3.06 -5.01
C ILE A 214 1.35 1.67 -4.38
N GLU A 215 0.95 1.56 -3.12
CA GLU A 215 0.88 0.29 -2.41
C GLU A 215 -0.22 -0.63 -2.96
N GLY A 216 -1.34 -0.06 -3.41
CA GLY A 216 -2.41 -0.81 -4.06
C GLY A 216 -1.99 -1.41 -5.39
N THR A 217 -1.04 -0.78 -6.11
CA THR A 217 -0.45 -1.34 -7.33
C THR A 217 0.34 -2.64 -7.03
N GLU A 218 0.88 -2.75 -5.82
CA GLU A 218 1.64 -3.92 -5.36
C GLU A 218 0.70 -5.02 -4.85
N ALA A 219 -0.32 -4.66 -4.06
CA ALA A 219 -1.30 -5.62 -3.57
C ALA A 219 -2.10 -6.31 -4.69
N MET A 220 -2.37 -5.62 -5.80
CA MET A 220 -3.00 -6.22 -6.98
C MET A 220 -2.08 -7.19 -7.74
N SER A 221 -0.78 -7.17 -7.46
CA SER A 221 0.20 -8.10 -8.03
C SER A 221 0.38 -9.36 -7.15
N GLU A 222 -0.15 -9.35 -5.92
CA GLU A 222 -0.07 -10.45 -4.95
C GLU A 222 -1.23 -11.47 -5.06
N ASP A 223 -2.34 -11.13 -5.73
CA ASP A 223 -3.54 -11.97 -5.96
C ASP A 223 -3.51 -12.69 -7.33
#